data_AF-A0A2N1M3H5-F1
#
_entry.id   AF-A0A2N1M3H5-F1
#
_cell.length_a   1.000
_cell.length_b   1.000
_cell.length_c   1.000
_cell.angle_alpha   90.00
_cell.angle_beta   90.00
_cell.angle_gamma   90.00
#
_symmetry.space_group_name_H-M   'P 1'
#
loop_
_entity.id
_entity.type
_entity.pdbx_description
1 polymer ?
#
loop_
_entity_poly.entity_id
_entity_poly.type
_entity_poly.pdbx_seq_one_letter_code
_entity_poly.pdbx_strand_id
1 'polypeptide(L)'
;KLTAEINTKITNELSTRLSEVNSSFTAELVRNNNELNKKLTGEIAKINSRDAGYFTEAQNILSMINDIEEDCRNDFGKISSEFNSVRASIEALRNEMIQRYAIAQRLQIEFDQLSENQSEALNRSRGSANSSSGNSSGSSNSSLVENRNHFKRVFDSEKEVGETNDYALETVRREIRHLTGEKIGKSTVESFYYGKGEPKYTTVMSIMRWVESKEIASLDNNNASSANNNNENNMG
;
A
#
# COMPACT_ATOMS: atom_id res chain seq x y z
N LYS A 1 64.28 -68.53 -52.05
CA LYS A 1 64.28 -69.00 -50.65
C LYS A 1 64.58 -67.86 -49.68
N LEU A 2 65.73 -67.18 -49.79
CA LEU A 2 66.12 -66.04 -48.95
C LEU A 2 65.07 -64.90 -48.90
N THR A 3 64.55 -64.47 -50.06
CA THR A 3 63.54 -63.40 -50.14
C THR A 3 62.26 -63.72 -49.36
N ALA A 4 61.79 -64.96 -49.41
CA ALA A 4 60.59 -65.38 -48.69
C ALA A 4 60.81 -65.36 -47.17
N GLU A 5 61.98 -65.79 -46.71
CA GLU A 5 62.36 -65.79 -45.30
C GLU A 5 62.46 -64.36 -44.73
N ILE A 6 63.07 -63.45 -45.50
CA ILE A 6 63.15 -62.02 -45.15
C ILE A 6 61.74 -61.42 -45.04
N ASN A 7 60.87 -61.68 -46.02
CA ASN A 7 59.50 -61.16 -46.01
C ASN A 7 58.72 -61.66 -44.78
N THR A 8 58.78 -62.95 -44.47
CA THR A 8 58.13 -63.51 -43.28
C THR A 8 58.65 -62.86 -41.99
N LYS A 9 59.97 -62.64 -41.87
CA LYS A 9 60.56 -61.99 -40.69
C LYS A 9 60.08 -60.55 -40.54
N ILE A 10 60.04 -59.78 -41.62
CA ILE A 10 59.54 -58.39 -41.62
C ILE A 10 58.05 -58.36 -41.27
N THR A 11 57.24 -59.21 -41.89
CA THR A 11 55.80 -59.27 -41.60
C THR A 11 55.55 -59.60 -40.12
N ASN A 12 56.25 -60.59 -39.57
CA ASN A 12 56.07 -60.98 -38.17
C ASN A 12 56.51 -59.87 -37.20
N GLU A 13 57.63 -59.19 -37.48
CA GLU A 13 58.08 -58.04 -36.67
C GLU A 13 57.05 -56.90 -36.74
N LEU A 14 56.58 -56.53 -37.92
CA LEU A 14 55.56 -55.48 -38.09
C LEU A 14 54.25 -55.84 -37.39
N SER A 15 53.80 -57.08 -37.49
CA SER A 15 52.60 -57.57 -36.78
C SER A 15 52.78 -57.49 -35.27
N THR A 16 53.96 -57.84 -34.75
CA THR A 16 54.28 -57.76 -33.32
C THR A 16 54.26 -56.31 -32.85
N ARG A 17 54.95 -55.41 -33.55
CA ARG A 17 54.97 -53.97 -33.23
C ARG A 17 53.59 -53.33 -33.29
N LEU A 18 52.79 -53.68 -34.30
CA LEU A 18 51.42 -53.20 -34.41
C LEU A 18 50.55 -53.69 -33.25
N SER A 19 50.72 -54.94 -32.82
CA SER A 19 50.02 -55.50 -31.67
C SER A 19 50.41 -54.80 -30.36
N GLU A 20 51.70 -54.54 -30.14
CA GLU A 20 52.22 -53.78 -28.98
C GLU A 20 51.62 -52.36 -28.93
N VAL A 21 51.66 -51.64 -30.06
CA VAL A 21 51.10 -50.29 -30.17
C VAL A 21 49.59 -50.29 -29.89
N ASN A 22 48.85 -51.22 -30.49
CA ASN A 22 47.40 -51.32 -30.28
C ASN A 22 47.05 -51.65 -28.83
N SER A 23 47.80 -52.56 -28.20
CA SER A 23 47.61 -52.91 -26.79
C SER A 23 47.88 -51.72 -25.87
N SER A 24 48.99 -51.01 -26.08
CA SER A 24 49.35 -49.81 -25.32
C SER A 24 48.31 -48.70 -25.46
N PHE A 25 47.91 -48.39 -26.69
CA PHE A 25 46.90 -47.37 -26.98
C PHE A 25 45.56 -47.71 -26.34
N THR A 26 45.13 -48.97 -26.43
CA THR A 26 43.88 -49.43 -25.80
C THR A 26 43.93 -49.28 -24.28
N ALA A 27 45.05 -49.67 -23.65
CA ALA A 27 45.23 -49.54 -22.21
C ALA A 27 45.20 -48.08 -21.75
N GLU A 28 45.83 -47.18 -22.51
CA GLU A 28 45.86 -45.76 -22.21
C GLU A 28 44.48 -45.10 -22.37
N LEU A 29 43.72 -45.48 -23.41
CA LEU A 29 42.35 -45.02 -23.60
C LEU A 29 41.45 -45.44 -22.43
N VAL A 30 41.54 -46.70 -22.00
CA VAL A 30 40.79 -47.21 -20.84
C VAL A 30 41.16 -46.44 -19.57
N ARG A 31 42.46 -46.20 -19.33
CA ARG A 31 42.93 -45.41 -18.18
C ARG A 31 42.35 -44.00 -18.19
N ASN A 32 42.46 -43.30 -19.32
CA ASN A 32 41.97 -41.92 -19.46
C ASN A 32 40.46 -41.84 -19.26
N ASN A 33 39.70 -42.79 -19.82
CA ASN A 33 38.25 -42.87 -19.64
C ASN A 33 37.88 -43.08 -18.17
N ASN A 34 38.58 -43.97 -17.46
CA ASN A 34 38.33 -44.23 -16.04
C ASN A 34 38.65 -43.00 -15.17
N GLU A 35 39.73 -42.27 -15.46
CA GLU A 35 40.09 -41.06 -14.73
C GLU A 35 39.07 -39.94 -14.97
N LEU A 36 38.63 -39.75 -16.22
CA LEU A 36 37.61 -38.77 -16.57
C LEU A 36 36.29 -39.08 -15.87
N ASN A 37 35.83 -40.34 -15.91
CA ASN A 37 34.61 -40.77 -15.24
C ASN A 37 34.68 -40.53 -13.73
N LYS A 38 35.82 -40.83 -13.10
CA LYS A 38 36.01 -40.56 -11.67
C LYS A 38 35.90 -39.06 -11.34
N LYS A 39 36.52 -38.19 -12.15
CA LYS A 39 36.41 -36.73 -11.99
C LYS A 39 34.98 -36.26 -12.17
N LEU A 40 34.29 -36.72 -13.21
CA LEU A 40 32.91 -36.36 -13.50
C LEU A 40 31.96 -36.78 -12.37
N THR A 41 32.06 -38.02 -11.89
CA THR A 41 31.28 -38.51 -10.74
C THR A 41 31.52 -37.66 -9.49
N GLY A 42 32.76 -37.25 -9.24
CA GLY A 42 33.11 -36.36 -8.12
C GLY A 42 32.45 -34.98 -8.23
N GLU A 43 32.46 -34.37 -9.41
CA GLU A 43 31.80 -33.07 -9.63
C GLU A 43 30.26 -33.18 -9.55
N ILE A 44 29.65 -34.25 -10.08
CA ILE A 44 28.21 -34.50 -9.94
C ILE A 44 27.83 -34.61 -8.46
N ALA A 45 28.61 -35.32 -7.65
CA ALA A 45 28.35 -35.44 -6.22
C ALA A 45 28.42 -34.09 -5.49
N LYS A 46 29.38 -33.22 -5.85
CA LYS A 46 29.49 -31.86 -5.30
C LYS A 46 28.29 -30.99 -5.66
N ILE A 47 27.82 -31.06 -6.91
CA ILE A 47 26.63 -30.34 -7.37
C ILE A 47 25.41 -30.81 -6.59
N ASN A 48 25.17 -32.12 -6.52
CA ASN A 48 24.05 -32.69 -5.79
C ASN A 48 24.04 -32.29 -4.30
N SER A 49 25.23 -32.26 -3.67
CA SER A 49 25.35 -31.81 -2.28
C SER A 49 24.99 -30.34 -2.11
N ARG A 50 25.34 -29.47 -3.07
CA ARG A 50 24.98 -28.04 -3.04
C ARG A 50 23.49 -27.85 -3.27
N ASP A 51 22.92 -28.57 -4.22
CA ASP A 51 21.49 -28.52 -4.54
C ASP A 51 20.63 -28.97 -3.36
N ALA A 52 21.04 -30.02 -2.65
CA ALA A 52 20.38 -30.45 -1.41
C ALA A 52 20.43 -29.36 -0.31
N GLY A 53 21.54 -28.64 -0.20
CA GLY A 53 21.67 -27.50 0.70
C GLY A 53 20.71 -26.37 0.35
N TYR A 54 20.66 -25.97 -0.93
CA TYR A 54 19.73 -24.93 -1.40
C TYR A 54 18.27 -25.34 -1.22
N PHE A 55 17.93 -26.60 -1.47
CA PHE A 55 16.58 -27.10 -1.25
C PHE A 55 16.15 -27.01 0.22
N THR A 56 17.04 -27.39 1.13
CA THR A 56 16.79 -27.30 2.59
C THR A 56 16.60 -25.84 3.01
N GLU A 57 17.45 -24.93 2.53
CA GLU A 57 17.34 -23.50 2.83
C GLU A 57 16.04 -22.90 2.31
N ALA A 58 15.63 -23.25 1.08
CA ALA A 58 14.36 -22.82 0.51
C ALA A 58 13.16 -23.30 1.33
N GLN A 59 13.20 -24.55 1.83
CA GLN A 59 12.16 -25.08 2.72
C GLN A 59 12.10 -24.32 4.05
N ASN A 60 13.25 -23.97 4.64
CA ASN A 60 13.32 -23.19 5.87
C ASN A 60 12.71 -21.80 5.68
N ILE A 61 13.10 -21.09 4.62
CA ILE A 61 12.55 -19.76 4.29
C ILE A 61 11.03 -19.85 4.09
N LEU A 62 10.54 -20.86 3.37
CA LEU A 62 9.11 -21.05 3.16
C LEU A 62 8.37 -21.29 4.49
N SER A 63 8.94 -22.08 5.40
CA SER A 63 8.36 -22.30 6.73
C SER A 63 8.26 -20.99 7.51
N MET A 64 9.33 -20.20 7.55
CA MET A 64 9.33 -18.90 8.24
C MET A 64 8.29 -17.94 7.66
N ILE A 65 8.12 -17.92 6.34
CA ILE A 65 7.10 -17.10 5.68
C ILE A 65 5.69 -17.55 6.11
N ASN A 66 5.43 -18.85 6.17
CA ASN A 66 4.14 -19.38 6.59
C ASN A 66 3.82 -19.01 8.05
N ASP A 67 4.82 -19.07 8.93
CA ASP A 67 4.66 -18.68 10.34
C ASP A 67 4.32 -17.19 10.46
N ILE A 68 5.05 -16.32 9.75
CA ILE A 68 4.77 -14.87 9.70
C ILE A 68 3.36 -14.59 9.14
N GLU A 69 2.98 -15.28 8.07
CA GLU A 69 1.68 -15.11 7.45
C GLU A 69 0.55 -15.50 8.42
N GLU A 70 0.73 -16.59 9.15
CA GLU A 70 -0.23 -17.07 10.14
C GLU A 70 -0.38 -16.09 11.32
N ASP A 71 0.72 -15.61 11.86
CA ASP A 71 0.70 -14.58 12.92
C ASP A 71 -0.03 -13.32 12.45
N CYS A 72 0.26 -12.86 11.23
CA CYS A 72 -0.43 -11.71 10.63
C CYS A 72 -1.93 -11.94 10.45
N ARG A 73 -2.33 -13.13 9.97
CA ARG A 73 -3.75 -13.51 9.84
C ARG A 73 -4.45 -13.49 11.19
N ASN A 74 -3.81 -13.99 12.22
CA ASN A 74 -4.36 -14.04 13.57
C ASN A 74 -4.55 -12.63 14.17
N ASP A 75 -3.55 -11.76 14.03
CA ASP A 75 -3.66 -10.38 14.51
C ASP A 75 -4.71 -9.58 13.74
N PHE A 76 -4.79 -9.76 12.42
CA PHE A 76 -5.86 -9.17 11.62
C PHE A 76 -7.25 -9.67 12.05
N GLY A 77 -7.37 -10.97 12.35
CA GLY A 77 -8.59 -11.57 12.89
C GLY A 77 -9.02 -10.93 14.23
N LYS A 78 -8.08 -10.73 15.16
CA LYS A 78 -8.32 -10.04 16.44
C LYS A 78 -8.81 -8.62 16.21
N ILE A 79 -8.08 -7.83 15.41
CA ILE A 79 -8.45 -6.45 15.08
C ILE A 79 -9.86 -6.40 14.47
N SER A 80 -10.17 -7.30 13.53
CA SER A 80 -11.50 -7.39 12.93
C SER A 80 -12.59 -7.65 13.97
N SER A 81 -12.33 -8.53 14.94
CA SER A 81 -13.26 -8.81 16.02
C SER A 81 -13.50 -7.60 16.93
N GLU A 82 -12.45 -6.82 17.24
CA GLU A 82 -12.57 -5.59 18.02
C GLU A 82 -13.39 -4.53 17.28
N PHE A 83 -13.15 -4.33 15.98
CA PHE A 83 -13.96 -3.42 15.16
C PHE A 83 -15.44 -3.82 15.13
N ASN A 84 -15.73 -5.13 15.04
CA ASN A 84 -17.11 -5.62 15.10
C ASN A 84 -17.75 -5.32 16.47
N SER A 85 -16.99 -5.48 17.56
CA SER A 85 -17.45 -5.11 18.91
C SER A 85 -17.74 -3.61 19.02
N VAL A 86 -16.82 -2.75 18.57
CA VAL A 86 -17.00 -1.29 18.55
C VAL A 86 -18.23 -0.90 17.74
N ARG A 87 -18.41 -1.50 16.56
CA ARG A 87 -19.59 -1.27 15.71
C ARG A 87 -20.89 -1.63 16.44
N ALA A 88 -20.93 -2.77 17.13
CA ALA A 88 -22.09 -3.18 17.91
C ALA A 88 -22.39 -2.20 19.06
N SER A 89 -21.36 -1.73 19.77
CA SER A 89 -21.51 -0.73 20.83
C SER A 89 -22.03 0.62 20.30
N ILE A 90 -21.56 1.07 19.14
CA ILE A 90 -22.06 2.30 18.50
C ILE A 90 -23.54 2.15 18.14
N GLU A 91 -23.94 1.02 17.57
CA GLU A 91 -25.35 0.77 17.23
C GLU A 91 -26.24 0.72 18.48
N ALA A 92 -25.76 0.10 19.56
CA ALA A 92 -26.47 0.08 20.85
C ALA A 92 -26.66 1.51 21.40
N LEU A 93 -25.60 2.32 21.40
CA LEU A 93 -25.65 3.71 21.85
C LEU A 93 -26.63 4.54 21.00
N ARG A 94 -26.58 4.38 19.68
CA ARG A 94 -27.50 5.04 18.75
C ARG A 94 -28.96 4.68 19.08
N ASN A 95 -29.24 3.41 19.29
CA ASN A 95 -30.59 2.94 19.65
C ASN A 95 -31.06 3.53 20.98
N GLU A 96 -30.18 3.62 21.98
CA GLU A 96 -30.49 4.25 23.26
C GLU A 96 -30.81 5.74 23.11
N MET A 97 -30.01 6.49 22.34
CA MET A 97 -30.26 7.90 22.07
C MET A 97 -31.61 8.14 21.40
N ILE A 98 -31.95 7.32 20.40
CA ILE A 98 -33.25 7.37 19.71
C ILE A 98 -34.38 7.15 20.73
N GLN A 99 -34.25 6.16 21.62
CA GLN A 99 -35.24 5.90 22.66
C GLN A 99 -35.40 7.07 23.62
N ARG A 100 -34.29 7.62 24.14
CA ARG A 100 -34.33 8.77 25.06
C ARG A 100 -34.98 9.99 24.41
N TYR A 101 -34.68 10.26 23.13
CA TYR A 101 -35.29 11.37 22.40
C TYR A 101 -36.79 11.17 22.18
N ALA A 102 -37.24 9.95 21.89
CA ALA A 102 -38.67 9.64 21.78
C ALA A 102 -39.42 9.83 23.11
N ILE A 103 -38.80 9.46 24.24
CA ILE A 103 -39.36 9.67 25.58
C ILE A 103 -39.43 11.17 25.90
N ALA A 104 -38.35 11.92 25.68
CA ALA A 104 -38.32 13.36 25.92
C ALA A 104 -39.38 14.12 25.10
N GLN A 105 -39.55 13.76 23.83
CA GLN A 105 -40.61 14.33 22.99
C GLN A 105 -42.02 14.03 23.54
N ARG A 106 -42.27 12.79 23.98
CA ARG A 106 -43.58 12.43 24.57
C ARG A 106 -43.86 13.22 25.84
N LEU A 107 -42.88 13.35 26.73
CA LEU A 107 -43.02 14.13 27.97
C LEU A 107 -43.25 15.62 27.69
N GLN A 108 -42.59 16.18 26.67
CA GLN A 108 -42.82 17.57 26.26
C GLN A 108 -44.27 17.77 25.78
N ILE A 109 -44.77 16.87 24.93
CA ILE A 109 -46.16 16.92 24.45
C ILE A 109 -47.16 16.82 25.61
N GLU A 110 -46.94 15.91 26.57
CA GLU A 110 -47.78 15.80 27.76
C GLU A 110 -47.77 17.07 28.62
N PHE A 111 -46.61 17.69 28.81
CA PHE A 111 -46.48 18.95 29.55
C PHE A 111 -47.22 20.10 28.85
N ASP A 112 -47.07 20.22 27.54
CA ASP A 112 -47.72 21.26 26.74
C ASP A 112 -49.26 21.08 26.75
N GLN A 113 -49.77 19.84 26.66
CA GLN A 113 -51.20 19.54 26.81
C GLN A 113 -51.74 19.89 28.21
N LEU A 114 -50.96 19.65 29.27
CA LEU A 114 -51.32 20.02 30.65
C LEU A 114 -51.38 21.55 30.84
N SER A 115 -50.55 22.28 30.11
CA SER A 115 -50.53 23.76 30.07
C SER A 115 -51.71 24.33 29.25
N GLU A 116 -52.08 23.70 28.12
CA GLU A 116 -53.24 24.11 27.33
C GLU A 116 -54.57 23.88 28.07
N ASN A 117 -54.73 22.74 28.75
CA ASN A 117 -55.94 22.47 29.55
C ASN A 117 -56.12 23.45 30.74
N GLN A 118 -55.03 24.04 31.25
CA GLN A 118 -55.11 25.11 32.27
C GLN A 118 -55.37 26.50 31.67
N SER A 119 -54.92 26.75 30.44
CA SER A 119 -55.11 28.03 29.76
C SER A 119 -56.44 28.14 29.01
N GLU A 120 -57.08 27.02 28.63
CA GLU A 120 -58.46 27.00 28.11
C GLU A 120 -59.51 27.40 29.15
N ALA A 121 -59.23 27.25 30.45
CA ALA A 121 -60.06 27.83 31.51
C ALA A 121 -59.96 29.38 31.58
N LEU A 122 -58.93 29.98 30.94
CA LEU A 122 -58.57 31.38 31.16
C LEU A 122 -58.55 32.25 29.90
N ASN A 123 -58.52 31.73 28.67
CA ASN A 123 -58.50 32.61 27.48
C ASN A 123 -59.27 32.07 26.26
N ARG A 124 -60.58 32.38 26.22
CA ARG A 124 -61.32 32.55 24.95
C ARG A 124 -60.99 33.92 24.35
N SER A 125 -59.98 34.07 23.49
CA SER A 125 -59.97 35.16 22.50
C SER A 125 -58.80 35.13 21.52
N ARG A 126 -59.13 35.24 20.22
CA ARG A 126 -58.35 35.86 19.12
C ARG A 126 -57.01 35.20 18.77
N GLY A 127 -56.67 34.87 17.53
CA GLY A 127 -57.16 35.29 16.22
C GLY A 127 -55.95 35.43 15.28
N SER A 128 -55.95 34.67 14.18
CA SER A 128 -55.33 34.89 12.85
C SER A 128 -53.97 35.64 12.72
N ALA A 129 -52.99 35.05 12.04
CA ALA A 129 -52.60 35.43 10.66
C ALA A 129 -51.25 34.84 10.17
N ASN A 130 -51.25 34.50 8.86
CA ASN A 130 -50.19 34.28 7.86
C ASN A 130 -48.77 34.87 8.14
N SER A 131 -47.65 34.36 7.59
CA SER A 131 -47.28 34.50 6.16
C SER A 131 -45.95 33.80 5.76
N SER A 132 -45.95 33.25 4.53
CA SER A 132 -44.93 33.31 3.44
C SER A 132 -43.44 33.06 3.72
N SER A 133 -42.83 32.02 3.13
CA SER A 133 -42.16 31.96 1.80
C SER A 133 -40.71 32.45 1.77
N GLY A 134 -39.78 31.58 1.35
CA GLY A 134 -38.41 31.95 1.04
C GLY A 134 -37.61 30.78 0.48
N ASN A 135 -37.73 30.53 -0.83
CA ASN A 135 -36.75 29.74 -1.57
C ASN A 135 -35.49 30.59 -1.78
N SER A 136 -34.31 30.06 -1.46
CA SER A 136 -33.04 30.52 -2.03
C SER A 136 -32.22 29.32 -2.51
N SER A 137 -32.40 28.96 -3.77
CA SER A 137 -31.53 28.05 -4.51
C SER A 137 -30.47 28.86 -5.23
N GLY A 138 -29.22 28.84 -4.74
CA GLY A 138 -28.10 29.44 -5.46
C GLY A 138 -26.82 29.53 -4.65
N SER A 139 -26.05 28.44 -4.54
CA SER A 139 -24.64 28.51 -4.07
C SER A 139 -23.85 27.21 -4.26
N SER A 140 -23.82 26.61 -5.46
CA SER A 140 -22.95 25.43 -5.70
C SER A 140 -21.62 25.81 -6.37
N ASN A 141 -21.61 26.84 -7.22
CA ASN A 141 -20.43 27.18 -8.03
C ASN A 141 -19.37 28.01 -7.29
N SER A 142 -19.74 28.75 -6.23
CA SER A 142 -18.80 29.53 -5.41
C SER A 142 -17.84 28.62 -4.64
N SER A 143 -18.36 27.57 -3.99
CA SER A 143 -17.57 26.63 -3.18
C SER A 143 -16.50 25.88 -3.98
N LEU A 144 -16.79 25.49 -5.23
CA LEU A 144 -15.83 24.76 -6.06
C LEU A 144 -14.66 25.65 -6.51
N VAL A 145 -14.95 26.91 -6.85
CA VAL A 145 -13.92 27.88 -7.25
C VAL A 145 -13.00 28.19 -6.07
N GLU A 146 -13.57 28.36 -4.88
CA GLU A 146 -12.82 28.58 -3.64
C GLU A 146 -11.89 27.39 -3.32
N ASN A 147 -12.42 26.16 -3.37
CA ASN A 147 -11.64 24.94 -3.21
C ASN A 147 -10.48 24.82 -4.22
N ARG A 148 -10.71 25.17 -5.50
CA ARG A 148 -9.65 25.16 -6.52
C ARG A 148 -8.55 26.17 -6.22
N ASN A 149 -8.92 27.38 -5.80
CA ASN A 149 -7.96 28.42 -5.44
C ASN A 149 -7.15 28.03 -4.21
N HIS A 150 -7.79 27.42 -3.22
CA HIS A 150 -7.13 26.93 -2.01
C HIS A 150 -6.12 25.84 -2.32
N PHE A 151 -6.54 24.82 -3.07
CA PHE A 151 -5.63 23.79 -3.56
C PHE A 151 -4.45 24.36 -4.33
N LYS A 152 -4.69 25.29 -5.26
CA LYS A 152 -3.64 25.89 -6.06
C LYS A 152 -2.57 26.58 -5.21
N ARG A 153 -2.99 27.33 -4.18
CA ARG A 153 -2.09 28.01 -3.25
C ARG A 153 -1.18 27.02 -2.51
N VAL A 154 -1.77 25.97 -1.96
CA VAL A 154 -1.03 24.93 -1.21
C VAL A 154 -0.14 24.11 -2.13
N PHE A 155 -0.63 23.78 -3.32
CA PHE A 155 0.16 23.10 -4.35
C PHE A 155 1.40 23.93 -4.74
N ASP A 156 1.21 25.22 -5.02
CA ASP A 156 2.30 26.10 -5.44
C ASP A 156 3.32 26.35 -4.30
N SER A 157 2.91 26.26 -3.02
CA SER A 157 3.82 26.38 -1.88
C SER A 157 4.60 25.12 -1.56
N GLU A 158 4.03 23.94 -1.82
CA GLU A 158 4.70 22.64 -1.62
C GLU A 158 5.66 22.31 -2.76
N LYS A 159 5.51 22.99 -3.90
CA LYS A 159 6.34 22.78 -5.08
C LYS A 159 7.74 23.37 -4.88
N GLU A 160 8.78 22.57 -5.08
CA GLU A 160 10.17 23.05 -4.98
C GLU A 160 10.55 23.96 -6.17
N VAL A 161 11.44 24.93 -5.91
CA VAL A 161 11.93 25.88 -6.93
C VAL A 161 12.71 25.12 -8.01
N GLY A 162 12.12 25.00 -9.20
CA GLY A 162 12.71 24.28 -10.35
C GLY A 162 12.07 22.90 -10.61
N GLU A 163 11.14 22.46 -9.78
CA GLU A 163 10.42 21.19 -9.97
C GLU A 163 9.46 21.27 -11.17
N THR A 164 9.35 20.17 -11.92
CA THR A 164 8.39 20.10 -13.03
C THR A 164 6.98 19.90 -12.47
N ASN A 165 5.97 20.54 -13.07
CA ASN A 165 4.57 20.32 -12.68
C ASN A 165 4.19 18.84 -12.77
N ASP A 166 4.80 18.10 -13.71
CA ASP A 166 4.53 16.70 -13.95
C ASP A 166 4.86 15.82 -12.73
N TYR A 167 6.01 16.06 -12.10
CA TYR A 167 6.45 15.35 -10.90
C TYR A 167 5.66 15.78 -9.67
N ALA A 168 5.45 17.09 -9.48
CA ALA A 168 4.63 17.62 -8.37
C ALA A 168 3.18 17.07 -8.39
N LEU A 169 2.56 16.99 -9.57
CA LEU A 169 1.22 16.42 -9.73
C LEU A 169 1.17 14.91 -9.39
N GLU A 170 2.22 14.14 -9.71
CA GLU A 170 2.29 12.73 -9.30
C GLU A 170 2.50 12.56 -7.79
N THR A 171 3.30 13.45 -7.19
CA THR A 171 3.51 13.47 -5.73
C THR A 171 2.18 13.69 -5.01
N VAL A 172 1.43 14.74 -5.37
CA VAL A 172 0.11 15.02 -4.79
C VAL A 172 -0.86 13.87 -4.99
N ARG A 173 -0.90 13.29 -6.18
CA ARG A 173 -1.74 12.12 -6.46
C ARG A 173 -1.40 10.93 -5.55
N ARG A 174 -0.12 10.64 -5.33
CA ARG A 174 0.34 9.56 -4.46
C ARG A 174 -0.01 9.82 -3.00
N GLU A 175 0.15 11.06 -2.55
CA GLU A 175 -0.19 11.48 -1.19
C GLU A 175 -1.70 11.38 -0.93
N ILE A 176 -2.54 11.85 -1.86
CA ILE A 176 -4.01 11.68 -1.76
C ILE A 176 -4.36 10.20 -1.63
N ARG A 177 -3.77 9.33 -2.46
CA ARG A 177 -4.00 7.88 -2.39
C ARG A 177 -3.62 7.31 -1.04
N HIS A 178 -2.55 7.80 -0.43
CA HIS A 178 -2.10 7.35 0.89
C HIS A 178 -3.05 7.83 2.00
N LEU A 179 -3.52 9.08 1.93
CA LEU A 179 -4.39 9.70 2.93
C LEU A 179 -5.83 9.19 2.89
N THR A 180 -6.38 8.94 1.70
CA THR A 180 -7.82 8.64 1.54
C THR A 180 -8.08 7.22 1.03
N GLY A 181 -7.07 6.53 0.52
CA GLY A 181 -7.22 5.25 -0.18
C GLY A 181 -7.81 5.38 -1.59
N GLU A 182 -8.27 6.58 -2.00
CA GLU A 182 -8.88 6.79 -3.31
C GLU A 182 -7.84 6.84 -4.43
N LYS A 183 -8.11 6.11 -5.52
CA LYS A 183 -7.27 6.10 -6.71
C LYS A 183 -7.76 7.16 -7.70
N ILE A 184 -7.23 8.38 -7.59
CA ILE A 184 -7.46 9.42 -8.60
C ILE A 184 -6.36 9.43 -9.67
N GLY A 185 -6.68 9.91 -10.86
CA GLY A 185 -5.73 10.04 -11.96
C GLY A 185 -4.91 11.33 -11.85
N LYS A 186 -3.68 11.33 -12.38
CA LYS A 186 -2.85 12.54 -12.48
C LYS A 186 -3.58 13.65 -13.25
N SER A 187 -4.18 13.30 -14.38
CA SER A 187 -4.99 14.20 -15.20
C SER A 187 -6.18 14.81 -14.44
N THR A 188 -6.69 14.11 -13.40
CA THR A 188 -7.74 14.63 -12.52
C THR A 188 -7.21 15.73 -11.61
N VAL A 189 -6.05 15.54 -10.98
CA VAL A 189 -5.38 16.56 -10.15
C VAL A 189 -4.99 17.75 -11.02
N GLU A 190 -4.46 17.50 -12.21
CA GLU A 190 -4.09 18.53 -13.18
C GLU A 190 -5.31 19.35 -13.63
N SER A 191 -6.43 18.68 -13.93
CA SER A 191 -7.68 19.36 -14.26
C SER A 191 -8.21 20.18 -13.09
N PHE A 192 -8.01 19.71 -11.85
CA PHE A 192 -8.35 20.46 -10.65
C PHE A 192 -7.52 21.75 -10.52
N TYR A 193 -6.19 21.64 -10.70
CA TYR A 193 -5.24 22.75 -10.68
C TYR A 193 -5.56 23.84 -11.72
N TYR A 194 -5.79 23.44 -12.96
CA TYR A 194 -6.02 24.38 -14.07
C TYR A 194 -7.47 24.87 -14.21
N GLY A 195 -8.36 24.55 -13.26
CA GLY A 195 -9.75 24.99 -13.35
C GLY A 195 -10.58 24.23 -14.40
N LYS A 196 -10.09 23.10 -14.94
CA LYS A 196 -10.72 22.37 -16.04
C LYS A 196 -11.76 21.37 -15.53
N GLY A 197 -12.88 21.26 -16.25
CA GLY A 197 -13.95 20.28 -16.02
C GLY A 197 -14.73 20.48 -14.72
N GLU A 198 -15.66 19.55 -14.45
CA GLU A 198 -16.42 19.49 -13.20
C GLU A 198 -16.04 18.20 -12.45
N PRO A 199 -15.24 18.29 -11.37
CA PRO A 199 -14.82 17.14 -10.61
C PRO A 199 -16.02 16.56 -9.83
N LYS A 200 -16.03 15.23 -9.66
CA LYS A 200 -17.00 14.58 -8.78
C LYS A 200 -16.79 15.05 -7.34
N TYR A 201 -17.87 15.07 -6.55
CA TYR A 201 -17.81 15.45 -5.13
C TYR A 201 -16.73 14.68 -4.36
N THR A 202 -16.59 13.36 -4.59
CA THR A 202 -15.56 12.52 -3.94
C THR A 202 -14.15 12.98 -4.28
N THR A 203 -13.90 13.36 -5.54
CA THR A 203 -12.63 13.94 -5.97
C THR A 203 -12.32 15.25 -5.26
N VAL A 204 -13.31 16.14 -5.12
CA VAL A 204 -13.15 17.40 -4.37
C VAL A 204 -12.78 17.10 -2.92
N MET A 205 -13.49 16.18 -2.27
CA MET A 205 -13.21 15.81 -0.87
C MET A 205 -11.81 15.21 -0.68
N SER A 206 -11.38 14.32 -1.58
CA SER A 206 -10.04 13.73 -1.51
C SER A 206 -8.92 14.76 -1.68
N ILE A 207 -9.11 15.74 -2.57
CA ILE A 207 -8.15 16.82 -2.77
C ILE A 207 -8.14 17.78 -1.57
N MET A 208 -9.31 18.16 -1.03
CA MET A 208 -9.38 19.04 0.13
C MET A 208 -8.78 18.42 1.39
N ARG A 209 -8.96 17.11 1.61
CA ARG A 209 -8.27 16.39 2.69
C ARG A 209 -6.75 16.48 2.62
N TRP A 210 -6.21 16.43 1.39
CA TRP A 210 -4.78 16.62 1.19
C TRP A 210 -4.36 18.06 1.50
N VAL A 211 -5.13 19.05 1.05
CA VAL A 211 -4.90 20.47 1.38
C VAL A 211 -4.85 20.69 2.90
N GLU A 212 -5.85 20.19 3.63
CA GLU A 212 -5.92 20.27 5.11
C GLU A 212 -4.70 19.62 5.77
N SER A 213 -4.23 18.47 5.26
CA SER A 213 -3.08 17.77 5.82
C SER A 213 -1.77 18.57 5.73
N LYS A 214 -1.59 19.35 4.66
CA LYS A 214 -0.40 20.19 4.45
C LYS A 214 -0.43 21.42 5.35
N GLU A 215 -1.60 22.00 5.57
CA GLU A 215 -1.75 23.15 6.46
C GLU A 215 -1.49 22.78 7.91
N ILE A 216 -1.97 21.62 8.36
CA ILE A 216 -1.67 21.08 9.70
C ILE A 216 -0.16 20.87 9.87
N ALA A 217 0.50 20.26 8.90
CA ALA A 217 1.95 20.08 8.94
C ALA A 217 2.73 21.41 9.00
N SER A 218 2.22 22.47 8.36
CA SER A 218 2.84 23.80 8.41
C SER A 218 2.76 24.46 9.80
N LEU A 219 1.72 24.16 10.58
CA LEU A 219 1.52 24.71 11.92
C LEU A 219 2.51 24.09 12.94
N ASP A 220 2.77 22.79 12.83
CA ASP A 220 3.71 22.08 13.72
C ASP A 220 5.15 22.57 13.55
N ASN A 221 5.56 22.91 12.33
CA ASN A 221 6.90 23.44 12.04
C ASN A 221 7.17 24.84 12.62
N ASN A 222 6.13 25.67 12.77
CA ASN A 222 6.25 27.00 13.34
C ASN A 222 6.37 26.96 14.88
N ASN A 223 5.77 25.96 15.54
CA ASN A 223 5.88 25.79 16.99
C ASN A 223 7.28 25.30 17.41
N ALA A 224 7.86 24.35 16.66
CA ALA A 224 9.20 23.82 16.91
C ALA A 224 10.31 24.87 16.80
N SER A 225 10.17 25.85 15.89
CA SER A 225 11.13 26.96 15.74
C SER A 225 11.05 27.97 16.90
N SER A 226 9.87 28.20 17.47
CA SER A 226 9.69 29.16 18.57
C SER A 226 10.25 28.66 19.92
N ALA A 227 10.38 27.35 20.12
CA ALA A 227 10.95 26.76 21.33
C ALA A 227 12.48 26.84 21.37
N ASN A 228 13.16 27.00 20.23
CA ASN A 228 14.62 26.94 20.16
C ASN A 228 15.32 28.30 20.35
N ASN A 229 14.60 29.42 20.28
CA ASN A 229 15.20 30.76 20.38
C ASN A 229 15.31 31.30 21.82
N ASN A 230 14.84 30.55 22.83
CA ASN A 230 14.83 31.00 24.24
C ASN A 230 15.97 30.44 25.10
N ASN A 231 16.91 29.65 24.56
CA ASN A 231 17.94 28.98 25.37
C ASN A 231 19.39 29.43 25.11
N GLU A 232 19.67 30.44 24.29
CA GLU A 232 21.05 30.89 24.01
C GLU A 232 21.49 32.17 24.75
N ASN A 233 20.66 32.76 25.62
CA ASN A 233 21.02 33.99 26.35
C ASN A 233 21.22 33.82 27.86
N ASN A 234 21.73 32.68 28.32
CA ASN A 234 22.20 32.57 29.71
C ASN A 234 23.24 31.46 29.91
N MET A 235 24.49 31.69 29.52
CA MET A 235 25.70 31.17 30.16
C MET A 235 26.95 31.76 29.50
N GLY A 236 27.70 32.58 30.26
CA GLY A 236 29.12 32.87 30.02
C GLY A 236 29.44 34.14 29.27
#